data_AF-A0A318TRK2-F1
#
_entry.id   AF-A0A318TRK2-F1
#
_cell.length_a   1.000
_cell.length_b   1.000
_cell.length_c   1.000
_cell.angle_alpha   90.00
_cell.angle_beta   90.00
_cell.angle_gamma   90.00
#
_symmetry.space_group_name_H-M   'P 1'
#
loop_
_entity.id
_entity.type
_entity.pdbx_description
1 polymer ?
#
loop_
_entity_poly.entity_id
_entity_poly.type
_entity_poly.pdbx_seq_one_letter_code
_entity_poly.pdbx_strand_id
1 'polypeptide(L)'
;MMKTVIETFQADTIGLARSEQIGLFKNIMVGAGQNTLVGKKQFTKIGEEYTPHAGKGSAHSSGKLFQISVEEKFEGTAKGWEIKTDDTLLLSAPDGYVEISKSGVRIRGLTVVVEGDAIDFRSGGPGEGSKCLRAMAASATPFVR
;
A
#
# COMPACT_ATOMS: atom_id res chain seq x y z
N MET A 1 -12.53 25.94 36.89
CA MET A 1 -12.63 25.65 35.43
C MET A 1 -12.32 26.94 34.69
N MET A 2 -11.33 26.94 33.79
CA MET A 2 -10.98 28.13 32.99
C MET A 2 -11.61 28.00 31.60
N LYS A 3 -12.30 29.04 31.13
CA LYS A 3 -12.90 29.12 29.80
C LYS A 3 -12.38 30.39 29.13
N THR A 4 -11.88 30.25 27.91
CA THR A 4 -11.46 31.37 27.07
C THR A 4 -12.34 31.38 25.83
N VAL A 5 -12.87 32.55 25.47
CA VAL A 5 -13.61 32.78 24.23
C VAL A 5 -12.88 33.87 23.46
N ILE A 6 -12.71 33.66 22.16
CA ILE A 6 -12.00 34.58 21.27
C ILE A 6 -12.95 34.90 20.14
N GLU A 7 -13.24 36.18 19.96
CA GLU A 7 -14.26 36.63 19.00
C GLU A 7 -13.74 36.66 17.56
N THR A 8 -12.44 36.92 17.38
CA THR A 8 -11.84 37.15 16.05
C THR A 8 -10.63 36.25 15.78
N PHE A 9 -9.54 36.42 16.54
CA PHE A 9 -8.26 35.77 16.24
C PHE A 9 -7.40 35.50 17.47
N GLN A 10 -6.68 34.37 17.44
CA GLN A 10 -5.65 34.00 18.41
C GLN A 10 -4.35 33.63 17.69
N ALA A 11 -3.23 34.20 18.14
CA ALA A 11 -1.89 33.72 17.79
C ALA A 11 -1.12 33.34 19.04
N ASP A 12 -0.70 32.09 19.10
CA ASP A 12 0.09 31.53 20.19
C ASP A 12 1.51 31.22 19.68
N THR A 13 2.47 32.08 20.00
CA THR A 13 3.89 31.87 19.65
C THR A 13 4.64 31.30 20.84
N ILE A 14 5.40 30.23 20.62
CA ILE A 14 6.18 29.55 21.66
C ILE A 14 7.65 29.57 21.28
N GLY A 15 8.50 30.12 22.15
CA GLY A 15 9.92 30.32 21.85
C GLY A 15 10.77 29.05 21.88
N LEU A 16 10.44 28.10 22.76
CA LEU A 16 11.24 26.88 22.96
C LEU A 16 10.42 25.60 22.78
N ALA A 17 9.43 25.37 23.66
CA ALA A 17 8.65 24.14 23.65
C ALA A 17 7.25 24.34 24.25
N ARG A 18 6.28 23.55 23.76
CA ARG A 18 4.93 23.42 24.31
C ARG A 18 4.71 21.97 24.69
N SER A 19 4.20 21.74 25.90
CA SER A 19 3.69 20.46 26.36
C SER A 19 2.23 20.62 26.73
N GLU A 20 1.38 19.69 26.30
CA GLU A 20 -0.04 19.68 26.61
C GLU A 20 -0.41 18.30 27.14
N GLN A 21 -1.01 18.25 28.33
CA GLN A 21 -1.48 17.02 28.96
C GLN A 21 -2.98 17.14 29.22
N ILE A 22 -3.73 16.15 28.78
CA ILE A 22 -5.19 16.11 28.86
C ILE A 22 -5.57 14.86 29.63
N GLY A 23 -6.30 15.01 30.75
CA GLY A 23 -6.59 13.90 31.64
C GLY A 23 -7.71 12.96 31.17
N LEU A 24 -8.65 13.45 30.36
CA LEU A 24 -9.82 12.67 29.92
C LEU A 24 -9.91 12.60 28.39
N PHE A 25 -10.26 13.70 27.74
CA PHE A 25 -10.41 13.74 26.28
C PHE A 25 -10.09 15.12 25.71
N LYS A 26 -9.61 15.14 24.47
CA LYS A 26 -9.39 16.35 23.68
C LYS A 26 -10.25 16.28 22.42
N ASN A 27 -11.07 17.30 22.19
CA ASN A 27 -11.85 17.45 20.97
C ASN A 27 -11.41 18.73 20.26
N ILE A 28 -11.21 18.66 18.94
CA ILE A 28 -10.82 19.79 18.10
C ILE A 28 -11.83 19.87 16.95
N MET A 29 -12.60 20.94 16.91
CA MET A 29 -13.54 21.23 15.82
C MET A 29 -12.99 22.41 15.03
N VAL A 30 -12.87 22.22 13.71
CA VAL A 30 -12.32 23.24 12.81
C VAL A 30 -13.32 23.50 11.69
N GLY A 31 -13.70 24.77 11.50
CA GLY A 31 -14.77 25.13 10.57
C GLY A 31 -14.35 25.19 9.09
N ALA A 32 -13.10 25.55 8.80
CA ALA A 32 -12.64 25.78 7.43
C ALA A 32 -11.46 24.88 7.03
N GLY A 33 -10.37 24.90 7.79
CA GLY A 33 -9.19 24.10 7.48
C GLY A 33 -8.19 24.04 8.62
N GLN A 34 -7.51 22.90 8.74
CA GLN A 34 -6.45 22.66 9.70
C GLN A 34 -5.17 22.31 8.94
N ASN A 35 -4.12 23.09 9.15
CA ASN A 35 -2.80 22.83 8.59
C ASN A 35 -1.82 22.53 9.72
N THR A 36 -1.08 21.43 9.60
CA THR A 36 -0.04 21.03 10.55
C THR A 36 1.28 20.94 9.79
N LEU A 37 2.20 21.86 10.08
CA LEU A 37 3.56 21.84 9.53
C LEU A 37 4.54 21.45 10.63
N VAL A 38 5.30 20.39 10.39
CA VAL A 38 6.29 19.87 11.35
C VAL A 38 7.67 19.91 10.72
N GLY A 39 8.57 20.70 11.31
CA GLY A 39 9.88 20.97 10.71
C GLY A 39 10.88 19.81 10.76
N LYS A 40 10.70 18.83 11.67
CA LYS A 40 11.64 17.71 11.83
C LYS A 40 10.97 16.34 11.87
N LYS A 41 10.17 16.06 12.90
CA LYS A 41 9.59 14.74 13.15
C LYS A 41 8.23 14.86 13.83
N GLN A 42 7.29 14.05 13.38
CA GLN A 42 5.98 13.87 14.01
C GLN A 42 5.84 12.41 14.44
N PHE A 43 5.41 12.19 15.67
CA PHE A 43 5.05 10.87 16.17
C PHE A 43 3.62 10.92 16.66
N THR A 44 2.85 9.89 16.33
CA THR A 44 1.50 9.69 16.85
C THR A 44 1.43 8.26 17.36
N LYS A 45 1.27 8.12 18.67
CA LYS A 45 1.11 6.83 19.33
C LYS A 45 -0.31 6.74 19.84
N ILE A 46 -1.04 5.75 19.36
CA ILE A 46 -2.41 5.44 19.76
C ILE A 46 -2.38 4.18 20.63
N GLY A 47 -3.13 4.17 21.72
CA GLY A 47 -3.20 3.03 22.64
C GLY A 47 -4.16 1.93 22.21
N GLU A 48 -5.27 2.30 21.56
CA GLU A 48 -6.36 1.37 21.21
C GLU A 48 -6.73 1.48 19.73
N GLU A 49 -7.43 2.54 19.31
CA GLU A 49 -8.00 2.64 17.96
C GLU A 49 -7.66 3.97 17.26
N TYR A 50 -7.34 3.89 15.97
CA TYR A 50 -7.14 5.05 15.08
C TYR A 50 -7.99 4.93 13.81
N THR A 51 -9.01 5.78 13.70
CA THR A 51 -9.98 5.72 12.60
C THR A 51 -10.09 7.09 11.91
N PRO A 52 -9.33 7.32 10.82
CA PRO A 52 -9.48 8.52 10.00
C PRO A 52 -10.65 8.37 9.02
N HIS A 53 -11.47 9.41 8.89
CA HIS A 53 -12.53 9.48 7.89
C HIS A 53 -12.34 10.72 7.01
N ALA A 54 -12.33 10.54 5.69
CA ALA A 54 -12.21 11.61 4.71
C ALA A 54 -13.41 11.58 3.77
N GLY A 55 -14.11 12.71 3.62
CA GLY A 55 -15.35 12.76 2.84
C GLY A 55 -15.17 12.80 1.32
N LYS A 56 -14.03 13.28 0.81
CA LYS A 56 -13.77 13.43 -0.64
C LYS A 56 -12.51 12.74 -1.13
N GLY A 57 -11.43 12.77 -0.33
CA GLY A 57 -10.17 12.14 -0.71
C GLY A 57 -9.15 12.19 0.41
N SER A 58 -8.19 11.26 0.34
CA SER A 58 -6.99 11.23 1.15
C SER A 58 -5.79 11.01 0.23
N ALA A 59 -4.70 11.71 0.49
CA ALA A 59 -3.46 11.55 -0.26
C ALA A 59 -2.29 11.45 0.73
N HIS A 60 -1.43 10.47 0.51
CA HIS A 60 -0.20 10.27 1.26
C HIS A 60 0.97 10.32 0.29
N SER A 61 1.99 11.11 0.61
CA SER A 61 3.21 11.24 -0.20
C SER A 61 4.42 11.19 0.72
N SER A 62 5.38 10.35 0.35
CA SER A 62 6.63 10.15 1.08
C SER A 62 7.80 10.24 0.10
N GLY A 63 8.86 10.93 0.49
CA GLY A 63 10.02 11.13 -0.40
C GLY A 63 10.98 9.93 -0.50
N LYS A 64 10.88 8.93 0.39
CA LYS A 64 11.81 7.78 0.40
C LYS A 64 11.13 6.45 0.69
N LEU A 65 10.40 6.36 1.80
CA LEU A 65 9.75 5.12 2.24
C LEU A 65 8.35 5.43 2.74
N PHE A 66 7.38 4.64 2.30
CA PHE A 66 6.07 4.54 2.90
C PHE A 66 5.86 3.07 3.29
N GLN A 67 5.83 2.80 4.59
CA GLN A 67 5.72 1.45 5.13
C GLN A 67 4.43 1.35 5.95
N ILE A 68 3.67 0.30 5.68
CA ILE A 68 2.53 -0.14 6.49
C ILE A 68 2.89 -1.52 7.01
N SER A 69 2.77 -1.74 8.30
CA SER A 69 2.97 -3.04 8.95
C SER A 69 1.76 -3.34 9.80
N VAL A 70 1.16 -4.50 9.59
CA VAL A 70 -0.02 -4.96 10.32
C VAL A 70 0.24 -6.40 10.74
N GLU A 71 -0.19 -6.75 11.95
CA GLU A 71 0.05 -8.09 12.52
C GLU A 71 -0.89 -9.14 11.93
N GLU A 72 -2.19 -8.82 11.82
CA GLU A 72 -3.21 -9.82 11.44
C GLU A 72 -3.68 -9.67 9.99
N LYS A 73 -4.31 -8.53 9.65
CA LYS A 73 -5.00 -8.38 8.37
C LYS A 73 -4.86 -6.97 7.81
N PHE A 74 -4.42 -6.87 6.56
CA PHE A 74 -4.58 -5.68 5.74
C PHE A 74 -5.73 -5.91 4.76
N GLU A 75 -6.73 -5.02 4.76
CA GLU A 75 -7.90 -5.10 3.89
C GLU A 75 -8.15 -3.76 3.23
N GLY A 76 -8.47 -3.80 1.93
CA GLY A 76 -8.81 -2.62 1.16
C GLY A 76 -9.89 -2.94 0.14
N THR A 77 -10.90 -2.08 0.07
CA THR A 77 -12.02 -2.21 -0.87
C THR A 77 -12.11 -0.98 -1.75
N ALA A 78 -12.14 -1.19 -3.05
CA ALA A 78 -12.32 -0.13 -4.04
C ALA A 78 -13.00 -0.69 -5.29
N LYS A 79 -13.64 0.18 -6.07
CA LYS A 79 -14.13 -0.20 -7.41
C LYS A 79 -12.98 -0.56 -8.35
N GLY A 80 -11.79 0.01 -8.14
CA GLY A 80 -10.59 -0.28 -8.89
C GLY A 80 -9.35 -0.07 -8.03
N TRP A 81 -8.39 -0.97 -8.18
CA TRP A 81 -7.06 -0.89 -7.57
C TRP A 81 -6.04 -0.68 -8.67
N GLU A 82 -5.24 0.37 -8.55
CA GLU A 82 -4.17 0.68 -9.49
C GLU A 82 -2.86 0.86 -8.71
N ILE A 83 -1.88 0.01 -9.00
CA ILE A 83 -0.54 0.05 -8.40
C ILE A 83 0.46 0.25 -9.52
N LYS A 84 1.22 1.34 -9.45
CA LYS A 84 2.28 1.68 -10.42
C LYS A 84 3.62 1.65 -9.71
N THR A 85 4.58 0.95 -10.32
CA THR A 85 5.95 0.84 -9.83
C THR A 85 6.90 1.00 -11.00
N ASP A 86 8.03 1.68 -10.82
CA ASP A 86 8.99 1.89 -11.91
C ASP A 86 9.86 0.63 -12.19
N ASP A 87 10.12 -0.16 -11.15
CA ASP A 87 11.03 -1.30 -11.23
C ASP A 87 10.33 -2.63 -10.94
N THR A 88 9.80 -2.79 -9.73
CA THR A 88 9.23 -4.07 -9.28
C THR A 88 8.00 -3.89 -8.40
N LEU A 89 6.96 -4.67 -8.69
CA LEU A 89 5.86 -4.98 -7.77
C LEU A 89 6.03 -6.42 -7.28
N LEU A 90 6.19 -6.61 -5.96
CA LEU A 90 6.39 -7.92 -5.33
C LEU A 90 5.29 -8.19 -4.30
N LEU A 91 4.61 -9.32 -4.43
CA LEU A 91 3.69 -9.89 -3.46
C LEU A 91 4.30 -11.19 -2.96
N SER A 92 4.70 -11.25 -1.69
CA SER A 92 5.46 -12.39 -1.15
C SER A 92 4.81 -12.97 0.10
N ALA A 93 4.93 -14.29 0.25
CA ALA A 93 4.59 -15.05 1.44
C ALA A 93 5.79 -15.98 1.78
N PRO A 94 5.78 -16.69 2.93
CA PRO A 94 6.74 -17.77 3.14
C PRO A 94 6.74 -18.72 1.94
N ASP A 95 7.93 -19.02 1.43
CA ASP A 95 8.17 -20.00 0.35
C ASP A 95 7.55 -19.68 -1.04
N GLY A 96 6.99 -18.48 -1.24
CA GLY A 96 6.38 -18.13 -2.51
C GLY A 96 6.28 -16.63 -2.78
N TYR A 97 6.20 -16.26 -4.06
CA TYR A 97 5.99 -14.87 -4.47
C TYR A 97 5.34 -14.75 -5.85
N VAL A 98 4.75 -13.58 -6.08
CA VAL A 98 4.36 -13.05 -7.38
C VAL A 98 5.12 -11.76 -7.60
N GLU A 99 5.88 -11.68 -8.68
CA GLU A 99 6.70 -10.52 -9.05
C GLU A 99 6.30 -10.01 -10.44
N ILE A 100 6.13 -8.71 -10.57
CA ILE A 100 5.99 -8.01 -11.85
C ILE A 100 7.17 -7.04 -11.97
N SER A 101 7.92 -7.14 -13.06
CA SER A 101 9.07 -6.28 -13.34
C SER A 101 9.21 -6.04 -14.84
N LYS A 102 10.22 -5.24 -15.23
CA LYS A 102 10.63 -5.06 -16.63
C LYS A 102 10.98 -6.37 -17.35
N SER A 103 11.33 -7.43 -16.61
CA SER A 103 11.63 -8.76 -17.17
C SER A 103 10.40 -9.64 -17.42
N GLY A 104 9.22 -9.21 -16.96
CA GLY A 104 7.96 -9.95 -17.06
C GLY A 104 7.32 -10.26 -15.71
N VAL A 105 6.42 -11.25 -15.71
CA VAL A 105 5.69 -11.73 -14.53
C VAL A 105 6.23 -13.08 -14.10
N ARG A 106 6.55 -13.24 -12.82
CA ARG A 106 7.01 -14.50 -12.21
C ARG A 106 6.07 -14.90 -11.09
N ILE A 107 5.65 -16.16 -11.10
CA ILE A 107 4.85 -16.78 -10.03
C ILE A 107 5.65 -17.98 -9.54
N ARG A 108 5.99 -17.99 -8.25
CA ARG A 108 6.76 -19.07 -7.61
C ARG A 108 6.08 -19.52 -6.33
N GLY A 109 6.01 -20.82 -6.15
CA GLY A 109 5.58 -21.49 -4.92
C GLY A 109 5.86 -22.98 -5.01
N LEU A 110 5.56 -23.72 -3.93
CA LEU A 110 5.61 -25.19 -3.94
C LEU A 110 4.62 -25.78 -4.96
N THR A 111 3.43 -25.17 -5.05
CA THR A 111 2.37 -25.55 -5.97
C THR A 111 1.75 -24.28 -6.56
N VAL A 112 1.47 -24.27 -7.86
CA VAL A 112 0.67 -23.24 -8.53
C VAL A 112 -0.53 -23.93 -9.15
N VAL A 113 -1.73 -23.66 -8.62
CA VAL A 113 -3.00 -24.16 -9.15
C VAL A 113 -3.69 -23.02 -9.87
N VAL A 114 -4.11 -23.25 -11.12
CA VAL A 114 -4.86 -22.29 -11.93
C VAL A 114 -6.16 -22.96 -12.34
N GLU A 115 -7.28 -22.41 -11.87
CA GLU A 115 -8.63 -22.94 -12.10
C GLU A 115 -9.51 -21.88 -12.77
N GLY A 116 -10.40 -22.35 -13.64
CA GLY A 116 -11.38 -21.51 -14.32
C GLY A 116 -12.05 -22.27 -15.46
N ASP A 117 -13.23 -21.83 -15.88
CA ASP A 117 -13.98 -22.44 -16.98
C ASP A 117 -13.19 -22.42 -18.30
N ALA A 118 -12.34 -21.41 -18.48
CA ALA A 118 -11.40 -21.31 -19.58
C ALA A 118 -10.12 -20.58 -19.15
N ILE A 119 -8.97 -21.10 -19.57
CA ILE A 119 -7.65 -20.47 -19.42
C ILE A 119 -7.08 -20.28 -20.82
N ASP A 120 -6.77 -19.04 -21.20
CA ASP A 120 -6.30 -18.70 -22.54
C ASP A 120 -4.83 -18.24 -22.51
N PHE A 121 -3.95 -19.06 -23.08
CA PHE A 121 -2.54 -18.73 -23.26
C PHE A 121 -2.28 -18.31 -24.72
N ARG A 122 -2.44 -17.02 -25.01
CA ARG A 122 -2.15 -16.47 -26.36
C ARG A 122 -0.68 -16.14 -26.54
N SER A 123 -0.16 -16.43 -27.73
CA SER A 123 1.15 -15.94 -28.18
C SER A 123 1.09 -14.48 -28.60
N GLY A 124 2.21 -13.74 -28.51
CA GLY A 124 2.33 -12.36 -29.03
C GLY A 124 2.84 -11.34 -28.02
N GLY A 125 3.11 -11.74 -26.78
CA GLY A 125 3.87 -10.91 -25.83
C GLY A 125 5.32 -10.71 -26.27
N PRO A 126 6.02 -9.69 -25.72
CA PRO A 126 7.40 -9.33 -26.11
C PRO A 126 8.47 -10.36 -25.70
N GLY A 127 8.11 -11.45 -25.02
CA GLY A 127 9.05 -12.49 -24.62
C GLY A 127 9.54 -13.33 -25.81
N GLU A 128 10.76 -13.86 -25.73
CA GLU A 128 11.43 -14.63 -26.81
C GLU A 128 10.73 -15.95 -27.22
N GLY A 129 9.56 -16.25 -26.66
CA GLY A 129 8.83 -17.48 -26.89
C GLY A 129 9.54 -18.70 -26.28
N SER A 130 8.83 -19.81 -26.24
CA SER A 130 9.28 -21.04 -25.59
C SER A 130 10.26 -21.86 -26.45
N LYS A 131 11.38 -21.28 -26.88
CA LYS A 131 12.40 -21.96 -27.72
C LYS A 131 12.79 -23.33 -27.13
N CYS A 132 13.02 -23.41 -25.82
CA CYS A 132 13.34 -24.67 -25.14
C CYS A 132 12.19 -25.67 -25.14
N LEU A 133 10.93 -25.24 -24.91
CA LEU A 133 9.79 -26.18 -24.93
C LEU A 133 9.49 -26.68 -26.35
N ARG A 134 9.69 -25.83 -27.37
CA ARG A 134 9.57 -26.25 -28.78
C ARG A 134 10.66 -27.25 -29.16
N ALA A 135 11.90 -27.04 -28.70
CA ALA A 135 12.99 -27.98 -28.89
C ALA A 135 12.74 -29.32 -28.18
N MET A 136 12.23 -29.28 -26.94
CA MET A 136 11.84 -30.47 -26.18
C MET A 136 10.70 -31.24 -26.86
N ALA A 137 9.68 -30.54 -27.36
CA ALA A 137 8.58 -31.14 -28.12
C ALA A 137 9.07 -31.81 -29.41
N ALA A 138 10.06 -31.23 -30.10
CA ALA A 138 10.66 -31.82 -31.30
C ALA A 138 11.50 -33.08 -31.01
N SER A 139 12.01 -33.24 -29.78
CA SER A 139 12.78 -34.41 -29.35
C SER A 139 11.97 -35.52 -28.69
N ALA A 140 10.67 -35.31 -28.48
CA ALA A 140 9.80 -36.33 -27.89
C ALA A 140 9.60 -37.48 -28.89
N THR A 141 10.06 -38.68 -28.54
CA THR A 141 9.76 -39.90 -29.30
C THR A 141 8.24 -40.11 -29.34
N PRO A 142 7.64 -40.40 -30.51
CA PRO A 142 6.20 -40.61 -30.60
C PRO A 142 5.82 -41.80 -29.70
N PHE A 143 4.86 -41.59 -28.80
CA PHE A 143 4.23 -42.71 -28.11
C PHE A 143 3.60 -43.60 -29.18
N VAL A 144 4.12 -44.83 -29.30
CA VAL A 144 3.60 -45.86 -30.20
C VAL A 144 2.13 -46.10 -29.84
N ARG A 145 1.28 -46.17 -30.86
CA ARG A 145 -0.17 -46.40 -30.77
C ARG A 145 -0.53 -47.65 -29.98
#